data_AF-K1ZSC9-F1
#
_entry.id   AF-K1ZSC9-F1
#
_cell.length_a   1.000
_cell.length_b   1.000
_cell.length_c   1.000
_cell.angle_alpha   90.00
_cell.angle_beta   90.00
_cell.angle_gamma   90.00
#
_symmetry.space_group_name_H-M   'P 1'
#
loop_
_entity.id
_entity.type
_entity.pdbx_description
1 polymer ?
#
loop_
_entity_poly.entity_id
_entity_poly.type
_entity_poly.pdbx_seq_one_letter_code
_entity_poly.pdbx_strand_id
1 'polypeptide(L)'
;MQNNKTTLAAIVAVLITIGSLWLTNRAVTPKQATWDDVLVEGKNGGYQIITTEDLARRYQQDTASLLLVDTRQEWEFRTGHLKGAENFSMEPTAWARWQKASALEDFLGP
;
A
#
# COMPACT_ATOMS: atom_id res chain seq x y z
N MET A 1 36.06 -15.08 32.60
CA MET A 1 35.16 -13.95 32.97
C MET A 1 34.64 -13.28 31.71
N GLN A 2 33.54 -13.79 31.13
CA GLN A 2 32.98 -13.24 29.89
C GLN A 2 31.45 -13.42 29.76
N ASN A 3 30.72 -13.54 30.89
CA ASN A 3 29.28 -13.82 30.84
C ASN A 3 28.40 -12.58 31.05
N ASN A 4 28.74 -11.68 31.98
CA ASN A 4 27.75 -10.68 32.42
C ASN A 4 27.44 -9.61 31.36
N LYS A 5 28.42 -9.20 30.55
CA LYS A 5 28.23 -8.22 29.47
C LYS A 5 27.40 -8.80 28.33
N THR A 6 27.63 -10.06 28.01
CA THR A 6 26.94 -10.81 26.95
C THR A 6 25.50 -11.11 27.33
N THR A 7 25.27 -11.50 28.59
CA THR A 7 23.91 -11.67 29.14
C THR A 7 23.14 -10.36 29.16
N LEU A 8 23.79 -9.25 29.57
CA LEU A 8 23.16 -7.92 29.54
C LEU A 8 22.77 -7.51 28.11
N ALA A 9 23.66 -7.69 27.14
CA ALA A 9 23.38 -7.38 25.74
C ALA A 9 22.21 -8.21 25.18
N ALA A 10 22.16 -9.51 25.51
CA ALA A 10 21.05 -10.37 25.09
C ALA A 10 19.70 -9.92 25.68
N ILE A 11 19.68 -9.54 26.97
CA ILE A 11 18.46 -9.02 27.62
C ILE A 11 18.01 -7.72 26.97
N VAL A 12 18.94 -6.79 26.70
CA VAL A 12 18.63 -5.52 26.02
C VAL A 12 18.05 -5.79 24.63
N ALA A 13 18.65 -6.71 23.86
CA ALA A 13 18.14 -7.05 22.54
C ALA A 13 16.71 -7.59 22.60
N VAL A 14 16.42 -8.52 23.52
CA VAL A 14 15.07 -9.07 23.72
C VAL A 14 14.07 -7.98 24.11
N LEU A 15 14.43 -7.09 25.04
CA LEU A 15 13.56 -5.99 25.47
C LEU A 15 13.26 -5.01 24.33
N ILE A 16 14.26 -4.71 23.49
CA ILE A 16 14.07 -3.87 22.30
C ILE A 16 13.08 -4.55 21.35
N THR A 17 13.25 -5.84 21.05
CA THR A 17 12.34 -6.57 20.15
C THR A 17 10.91 -6.59 20.68
N ILE A 18 10.72 -6.88 21.97
CA ILE A 18 9.39 -6.87 22.60
C ILE A 18 8.78 -5.47 22.56
N GLY A 19 9.55 -4.43 22.91
CA GLY A 19 9.11 -3.04 22.87
C GLY A 19 8.71 -2.60 21.47
N SER A 20 9.49 -2.95 20.46
CA SER A 20 9.18 -2.69 19.05
C SER A 20 7.90 -3.40 18.62
N LEU A 21 7.76 -4.70 18.91
CA LEU A 21 6.56 -5.47 18.57
C LEU A 21 5.31 -4.90 19.25
N TRP A 22 5.41 -4.47 20.50
CA TRP A 22 4.30 -3.87 21.22
C TRP A 22 3.91 -2.50 20.64
N LEU A 23 4.89 -1.68 20.26
CA LEU A 23 4.64 -0.39 19.62
C LEU A 23 3.96 -0.55 18.25
N THR A 24 4.40 -1.51 17.44
CA THR A 24 3.88 -1.73 16.08
C THR A 24 2.53 -2.45 16.05
N ASN A 25 2.24 -3.29 17.05
CA ASN A 25 0.97 -4.04 17.13
C ASN A 25 -0.12 -3.32 17.95
N ARG A 26 0.13 -2.07 18.39
CA ARG A 26 -0.93 -1.28 19.03
C ARG A 26 -2.03 -1.00 18.02
N ALA A 27 -3.25 -1.41 18.36
CA ALA A 27 -4.44 -1.08 17.58
C ALA A 27 -4.57 0.46 17.53
N VAL A 28 -4.30 1.03 16.35
CA VAL A 28 -4.59 2.42 16.07
C VAL A 28 -6.07 2.48 15.73
N THR A 29 -6.87 3.16 16.56
CA THR A 29 -8.27 3.45 16.21
C THR A 29 -8.27 4.21 14.88
N PRO A 30 -8.86 3.66 13.80
CA PRO A 30 -8.89 4.37 12.53
C PRO A 30 -9.61 5.70 12.73
N LYS A 31 -8.98 6.81 12.33
CA LYS A 31 -9.66 8.10 12.25
C LYS A 31 -10.86 7.92 11.31
N GLN A 32 -12.04 8.39 11.71
CA GLN A 32 -13.15 8.50 10.76
C GLN A 32 -12.75 9.52 9.70
N ALA A 33 -12.52 9.04 8.47
CA ALA A 33 -12.23 9.90 7.33
C ALA A 33 -13.55 10.35 6.70
N THR A 34 -13.66 11.65 6.45
CA THR A 34 -14.71 12.22 5.63
C THR A 34 -14.34 12.12 4.15
N TRP A 35 -15.29 12.37 3.26
CA TRP A 35 -15.00 12.44 1.82
C TRP A 35 -14.00 13.56 1.49
N ASP A 36 -14.10 14.70 2.18
CA ASP A 36 -13.16 15.81 2.01
C ASP A 36 -11.73 15.42 2.40
N ASP A 37 -11.55 14.63 3.48
CA ASP A 37 -10.23 14.11 3.85
C ASP A 37 -9.63 13.25 2.71
N VAL A 38 -10.44 12.43 2.04
CA VAL A 38 -10.00 11.55 0.94
C VAL A 38 -9.60 12.37 -0.29
N LEU A 39 -10.36 13.40 -0.64
CA LEU A 39 -10.02 14.31 -1.74
C LEU A 39 -8.73 15.08 -1.47
N VAL A 40 -8.52 15.52 -0.23
CA VAL A 40 -7.28 16.19 0.19
C VAL A 40 -6.09 15.23 0.10
N GLU A 41 -6.23 13.98 0.56
CA GLU A 41 -5.18 12.97 0.47
C GLU A 41 -4.79 12.70 -0.99
N GLY A 42 -5.77 12.51 -1.87
CA GLY A 42 -5.50 12.32 -3.31
C GLY A 42 -4.75 13.49 -3.91
N LYS A 43 -5.20 14.72 -3.62
CA LYS A 43 -4.54 15.95 -4.08
C LYS A 43 -3.09 16.04 -3.57
N ASN A 44 -2.85 15.72 -2.30
CA ASN A 44 -1.50 15.72 -1.72
C ASN A 44 -0.60 14.66 -2.36
N GLY A 45 -1.17 13.52 -2.77
CA GLY A 45 -0.49 12.47 -3.52
C GLY A 45 -0.33 12.76 -5.02
N GLY A 46 -0.87 13.86 -5.53
CA GLY A 46 -0.78 14.24 -6.94
C GLY A 46 -1.74 13.48 -7.86
N TYR A 47 -2.79 12.86 -7.33
CA TYR A 47 -3.79 12.12 -8.11
C TYR A 47 -5.22 12.57 -7.79
N GLN A 48 -6.15 12.21 -8.66
CA GLN A 48 -7.58 12.46 -8.47
C GLN A 48 -8.26 11.19 -7.97
N ILE A 49 -9.12 11.34 -6.97
CA ILE A 49 -10.01 10.28 -6.53
C ILE A 49 -11.28 10.35 -7.37
N ILE A 50 -11.73 9.21 -7.87
CA ILE A 50 -13.02 9.07 -8.55
C ILE A 50 -13.91 8.11 -7.76
N THR A 51 -15.22 8.24 -7.91
CA THR A 51 -16.17 7.29 -7.32
C THR A 51 -16.32 6.06 -8.20
N THR A 52 -16.96 5.03 -7.64
CA THR A 52 -17.35 3.82 -8.36
C THR A 52 -18.28 4.10 -9.53
N GLU A 53 -19.17 5.09 -9.40
CA GLU A 53 -20.12 5.48 -10.44
C GLU A 53 -19.42 6.20 -11.59
N ASP A 54 -18.45 7.06 -11.28
CA ASP A 54 -17.64 7.73 -12.29
C ASP A 54 -16.74 6.74 -13.03
N LEU A 55 -16.15 5.77 -12.32
CA LEU A 55 -15.40 4.68 -12.94
C LEU A 55 -16.31 3.85 -13.86
N ALA A 56 -17.48 3.44 -13.39
CA ALA A 56 -18.44 2.67 -14.20
C ALA A 56 -18.84 3.41 -15.48
N ARG A 57 -19.08 4.72 -15.38
CA ARG A 57 -19.42 5.56 -16.54
C ARG A 57 -18.30 5.57 -17.57
N ARG A 58 -17.06 5.83 -17.16
CA ARG A 58 -15.89 5.85 -18.05
C ARG A 58 -15.64 4.47 -18.67
N TYR A 59 -15.75 3.43 -17.85
CA TYR A 59 -15.56 2.05 -18.25
C TYR A 59 -16.54 1.60 -19.34
N GLN A 60 -17.80 2.04 -19.26
CA GLN A 60 -18.84 1.75 -20.25
C GLN A 60 -18.72 2.58 -21.53
N GLN A 61 -18.17 3.80 -21.44
CA GLN A 61 -18.04 4.71 -22.58
C GLN A 61 -16.92 4.27 -23.52
N ASP A 62 -15.73 4.04 -22.99
CA ASP A 62 -14.58 3.63 -23.78
C ASP A 62 -13.57 2.92 -22.88
N THR A 63 -13.70 1.59 -22.81
CA THR A 63 -12.77 0.78 -22.00
C THR A 63 -11.35 0.79 -22.57
N ALA A 64 -11.18 0.96 -23.88
CA ALA A 64 -9.87 0.83 -24.53
C ALA A 64 -8.96 2.03 -24.28
N SER A 65 -9.51 3.19 -23.90
CA SER A 65 -8.73 4.37 -23.50
C SER A 65 -8.36 4.40 -22.02
N LEU A 66 -8.73 3.37 -21.24
CA LEU A 66 -8.44 3.28 -19.81
C LEU A 66 -7.42 2.17 -19.54
N LEU A 67 -6.25 2.55 -19.01
CA LEU A 67 -5.38 1.60 -18.33
C LEU A 67 -5.85 1.45 -16.88
N LEU A 68 -6.41 0.28 -16.55
CA LEU A 68 -6.80 -0.05 -15.18
C LEU A 68 -5.72 -0.90 -14.54
N VAL A 69 -5.19 -0.45 -13.40
CA VAL A 69 -4.13 -1.14 -12.67
C VAL A 69 -4.64 -1.52 -11.29
N ASP A 70 -4.75 -2.82 -11.03
CA ASP A 70 -5.03 -3.35 -9.71
C ASP A 70 -3.72 -3.50 -8.93
N THR A 71 -3.59 -2.78 -7.82
CA THR A 71 -2.37 -2.77 -7.01
C THR A 71 -2.37 -3.80 -5.87
N ARG A 72 -3.44 -4.59 -5.74
CA ARG A 72 -3.57 -5.63 -4.71
C ARG A 72 -2.67 -6.82 -4.98
N GLN A 73 -2.62 -7.73 -4.00
CA GLN A 73 -1.85 -8.96 -4.12
C GLN A 73 -2.40 -9.83 -5.27
N GLU A 74 -1.50 -10.54 -5.94
CA GLU A 74 -1.83 -11.36 -7.11
C GLU A 74 -2.96 -12.36 -6.84
N TRP A 75 -3.00 -12.94 -5.63
CA TRP A 75 -4.07 -13.89 -5.28
C TRP A 75 -5.45 -13.20 -5.21
N GLU A 76 -5.54 -11.96 -4.75
CA GLU A 76 -6.80 -11.19 -4.72
C GLU A 76 -7.26 -10.90 -6.15
N PHE A 77 -6.33 -10.43 -6.98
CA PHE A 77 -6.60 -10.17 -8.40
C PHE A 77 -7.12 -11.42 -9.10
N ARG A 78 -6.45 -12.56 -8.91
CA ARG A 78 -6.83 -13.85 -9.51
C ARG A 78 -8.21 -14.35 -9.07
N THR A 79 -8.64 -14.05 -7.85
CA THR A 79 -9.98 -14.44 -7.36
C THR A 79 -11.11 -13.59 -7.94
N GLY A 80 -10.81 -12.37 -8.39
CA GLY A 80 -11.77 -11.48 -9.02
C GLY A 80 -11.21 -10.07 -9.21
N HIS A 81 -11.31 -9.57 -10.44
CA HIS A 81 -10.85 -8.24 -10.83
C HIS A 81 -11.74 -7.67 -11.94
N LEU A 82 -11.60 -6.37 -12.21
CA LEU A 82 -12.26 -5.71 -13.34
C LEU A 82 -11.67 -6.24 -14.65
N LYS A 83 -12.52 -6.61 -15.60
CA LYS A 83 -12.06 -7.14 -16.90
C LYS A 83 -11.18 -6.11 -17.61
N GLY A 84 -10.06 -6.55 -18.18
CA GLY A 84 -9.11 -5.67 -18.85
C GLY A 84 -8.22 -4.86 -17.91
N ALA A 85 -8.37 -5.00 -16.58
CA ALA A 85 -7.36 -4.50 -15.65
C ALA A 85 -6.12 -5.38 -15.68
N GLU A 86 -4.97 -4.76 -15.51
CA GLU A 86 -3.69 -5.41 -15.28
C GLU A 86 -3.34 -5.37 -13.79
N ASN A 87 -2.46 -6.26 -13.34
CA ASN A 87 -2.07 -6.34 -11.93
C ASN A 87 -0.63 -5.91 -11.73
N PHE A 88 -0.42 -4.95 -10.82
CA PHE A 88 0.89 -4.56 -10.32
C PHE A 88 0.87 -4.58 -8.79
N SER A 89 1.14 -5.75 -8.18
CA SER A 89 1.09 -5.87 -6.72
C SER A 89 2.09 -4.95 -6.03
N MET A 90 1.59 -4.08 -5.15
CA MET A 90 2.42 -3.15 -4.39
C MET A 90 1.90 -3.00 -2.96
N GLU A 91 2.80 -3.16 -2.00
CA GLU A 91 2.51 -2.94 -0.59
C GLU A 91 2.30 -1.42 -0.36
N PRO A 92 1.35 -1.02 0.50
CA PRO A 92 1.01 0.39 0.72
C PRO A 92 2.03 1.11 1.62
N THR A 93 3.33 0.83 1.43
CA THR A 93 4.43 1.40 2.22
C THR A 93 5.29 2.33 1.36
N ALA A 94 5.86 3.37 1.97
CA ALA A 94 6.78 4.26 1.28
C ALA A 94 8.03 3.53 0.76
N TRP A 95 8.52 2.55 1.51
CA TRP A 95 9.65 1.71 1.11
C TRP A 95 9.35 0.91 -0.16
N ALA A 96 8.21 0.22 -0.20
CA ALA A 96 7.80 -0.54 -1.38
C ALA A 96 7.61 0.37 -2.61
N ARG A 97 6.99 1.54 -2.44
CA ARG A 97 6.86 2.53 -3.52
C ARG A 97 8.20 2.95 -4.09
N TRP A 98 9.18 3.26 -3.23
CA TRP A 98 10.52 3.61 -3.67
C TRP A 98 11.22 2.45 -4.37
N GLN A 99 11.19 1.25 -3.78
CA GLN A 99 11.84 0.06 -4.32
C GLN A 99 11.25 -0.37 -5.68
N LYS A 100 9.94 -0.21 -5.87
CA LYS A 100 9.22 -0.64 -7.08
C LYS A 100 9.02 0.47 -8.12
N ALA A 101 9.55 1.68 -7.89
CA ALA A 101 9.31 2.83 -8.77
C ALA A 101 9.70 2.56 -10.24
N SER A 102 10.91 2.02 -10.46
CA SER A 102 11.38 1.69 -11.82
C SER A 102 10.56 0.57 -12.47
N ALA A 103 10.18 -0.46 -11.70
CA ALA A 103 9.35 -1.55 -12.23
C ALA A 103 7.92 -1.07 -12.58
N LEU A 104 7.40 -0.08 -11.83
CA LEU A 104 6.12 0.54 -12.13
C LEU A 104 6.22 1.40 -13.40
N GLU A 105 7.30 2.14 -13.60
CA GLU A 105 7.56 2.90 -14.82
C GLU A 105 7.59 1.99 -16.05
N ASP A 106 8.34 0.89 -15.99
CA ASP A 106 8.39 -0.11 -17.08
C ASP A 106 7.01 -0.73 -17.36
N PHE A 107 6.22 -0.96 -16.30
CA PHE A 107 4.88 -1.54 -16.40
C PHE A 107 3.86 -0.59 -17.04
N LEU A 108 3.92 0.71 -16.71
CA LEU A 108 3.01 1.72 -17.27
C LEU A 108 3.33 2.03 -18.74
N GLY A 109 4.54 1.70 -19.19
CA GLY A 109 5.01 1.98 -20.54
C GLY A 109 5.46 3.44 -20.72
N PRO A 110 6.00 3.77 -21.91
CA PRO A 110 6.46 5.11 -22.25
C PRO A 110 5.35 6.16 -22.30
#